data_AF-A0AAN5CSJ3-F1
#
_entry.id   AF-A0AAN5CSJ3-F1
#
_cell.length_a   1.000
_cell.length_b   1.000
_cell.length_c   1.000
_cell.angle_alpha   90.00
_cell.angle_beta   90.00
_cell.angle_gamma   90.00
#
_symmetry.space_group_name_H-M   'P 1'
#
loop_
_entity.id
_entity.type
_entity.pdbx_description
1 polymer ?
#
loop_
_entity_poly.entity_id
_entity_poly.type
_entity_poly.pdbx_seq_one_letter_code
_entity_poly.pdbx_strand_id
1 'polypeptide(L)'
;LSLSLSSMNYLEFLAKREMVPVLLNALSIANPRRGADAAFALNHFIESADTEYLKREYGNIIEHLKHAITVCPRTFKDPRLLLLLHCVMLLVNAVGKEAFKEDALEILPVLCEAYPLL
;
A
#
# COMPACT_ATOMS: atom_id res chain seq x y z
N LEU A 1 -6.87 -8.64 35.12
CA LEU A 1 -7.27 -9.04 33.76
C LEU A 1 -6.07 -8.83 32.84
N SER A 2 -5.19 -9.82 32.73
CA SER A 2 -4.06 -9.77 31.79
C SER A 2 -4.58 -10.19 30.41
N LEU A 3 -4.68 -9.24 29.48
CA LEU A 3 -4.78 -9.57 28.05
C LEU A 3 -3.50 -10.35 27.70
N SER A 4 -3.64 -11.57 27.16
CA SER A 4 -2.47 -12.33 26.74
C SER A 4 -1.77 -11.60 25.59
N LEU A 5 -0.45 -11.78 25.43
CA LEU A 5 0.33 -11.16 24.34
C LEU A 5 -0.32 -11.38 22.95
N SER A 6 -0.99 -12.53 22.77
CA SER A 6 -1.76 -12.86 21.57
C SER A 6 -2.98 -11.95 21.33
N SER A 7 -3.67 -11.52 22.38
CA SER A 7 -4.80 -10.58 22.28
C SER A 7 -4.32 -9.16 21.98
N MET A 8 -3.15 -8.77 22.50
CA MET A 8 -2.53 -7.47 22.22
C MET A 8 -2.10 -7.35 20.76
N ASN A 9 -1.42 -8.38 20.23
CA ASN A 9 -1.04 -8.43 18.81
C ASN A 9 -2.27 -8.44 17.88
N TYR A 10 -3.36 -9.08 18.29
CA TYR A 10 -4.61 -9.11 17.51
C TYR A 10 -5.32 -7.76 17.46
N LEU A 11 -5.39 -7.04 18.59
CA LEU A 11 -5.97 -5.69 18.63
C LEU A 11 -5.12 -4.68 17.86
N GLU A 12 -3.79 -4.77 17.97
CA GLU A 12 -2.86 -3.92 17.22
C GLU A 12 -2.94 -4.18 15.72
N PHE A 13 -3.11 -5.45 15.34
CA PHE A 13 -3.37 -5.87 13.97
C PHE A 13 -4.73 -5.39 13.43
N LEU A 14 -5.80 -5.48 14.22
CA LEU A 14 -7.11 -4.95 13.86
C LEU A 14 -7.08 -3.43 13.67
N ALA A 15 -6.42 -2.71 14.59
CA ALA A 15 -6.21 -1.27 14.48
C ALA A 15 -5.42 -0.90 13.21
N LYS A 16 -4.37 -1.66 12.89
CA LYS A 16 -3.60 -1.48 11.65
C LYS A 16 -4.43 -1.80 10.40
N ARG A 17 -5.31 -2.81 10.45
CA ARG A 17 -6.22 -3.16 9.34
C ARG A 17 -7.25 -2.06 9.06
N GLU A 18 -7.81 -1.45 10.10
CA GLU A 18 -8.71 -0.30 9.96
C GLU A 18 -7.99 0.99 9.55
N MET A 19 -6.68 1.10 9.82
CA MET A 19 -5.87 2.23 9.37
C MET A 19 -5.59 2.22 7.87
N VAL A 20 -5.58 1.06 7.19
CA VAL A 20 -5.27 0.96 5.74
C VAL A 20 -6.19 1.89 4.92
N PRO A 21 -7.54 1.80 5.00
CA PRO A 21 -8.43 2.74 4.31
C PRO A 21 -8.21 4.22 4.69
N VAL A 22 -7.86 4.52 5.95
CA VAL A 22 -7.61 5.88 6.43
C VAL A 22 -6.32 6.45 5.82
N LEU A 23 -5.25 5.65 5.77
CA LEU A 23 -3.98 6.01 5.14
C LEU A 23 -4.16 6.21 3.64
N LEU A 24 -4.99 5.40 3.01
CA LEU A 24 -5.29 5.48 1.58
C LEU A 24 -6.16 6.71 1.24
N ASN A 25 -7.07 7.09 2.13
CA ASN A 25 -7.78 8.37 2.02
C ASN A 25 -6.87 9.57 2.32
N ALA A 26 -5.88 9.43 3.21
CA ALA A 26 -4.90 10.48 3.46
C ALA A 26 -3.95 10.71 2.26
N LEU A 27 -3.73 9.68 1.44
CA LEU A 27 -2.96 9.74 0.19
C LEU A 27 -3.66 10.53 -0.92
N SER A 28 -5.00 10.49 -0.97
CA SER A 28 -5.81 11.21 -1.96
C SER A 28 -5.97 12.70 -1.65
N ILE A 29 -5.69 13.13 -0.41
CA ILE A 29 -5.73 14.55 -0.03
C ILE A 29 -4.51 15.25 -0.63
N ALA A 30 -4.76 16.32 -1.38
CA ALA A 30 -3.77 17.15 -2.10
C ALA A 30 -2.77 17.92 -1.21
N ASN A 31 -2.47 17.43 0.01
CA ASN A 31 -1.38 17.91 0.84
C ASN A 31 -0.17 16.96 0.66
N PRO A 32 0.90 17.40 -0.04
CA PRO A 32 2.05 16.55 -0.35
C PRO A 32 2.74 15.96 0.89
N ARG A 33 2.78 16.69 2.01
CA ARG A 33 3.40 16.21 3.25
C ARG A 33 2.58 15.11 3.91
N ARG A 34 1.27 15.32 4.05
CA ARG A 34 0.38 14.31 4.67
C ARG A 34 0.26 13.05 3.82
N GLY A 35 0.31 13.18 2.49
CA GLY A 35 0.37 12.03 1.59
C GLY A 35 1.67 11.23 1.71
N ALA A 36 2.82 11.89 1.93
CA ALA A 36 4.09 11.19 2.13
C ALA A 36 4.13 10.42 3.45
N ASP A 37 3.65 11.03 4.54
CA ASP A 37 3.55 10.35 5.85
C ASP A 37 2.60 9.15 5.79
N ALA A 38 1.49 9.26 5.06
CA ALA A 38 0.55 8.17 4.85
C ALA A 38 1.13 7.02 4.01
N ALA A 39 1.88 7.35 2.94
CA ALA A 39 2.59 6.35 2.13
C ALA A 39 3.66 5.61 2.94
N PHE A 40 4.35 6.33 3.83
CA PHE A 40 5.36 5.76 4.71
C PHE A 40 4.74 4.81 5.73
N ALA A 41 3.64 5.22 6.38
CA ALA A 41 2.92 4.37 7.32
C ALA A 41 2.35 3.11 6.65
N LEU A 42 1.85 3.22 5.41
CA LEU A 42 1.37 2.07 4.65
C LEU A 42 2.50 1.09 4.29
N ASN A 43 3.67 1.58 3.89
CA ASN A 43 4.85 0.74 3.67
C ASN A 43 5.22 -0.01 4.94
N HIS A 44 5.39 0.70 6.05
CA HIS A 44 5.76 0.08 7.32
C HIS A 44 4.73 -0.97 7.77
N PHE A 45 3.44 -0.74 7.49
CA PHE A 45 2.42 -1.75 7.74
C PHE A 45 2.63 -3.00 6.90
N ILE A 46 2.79 -2.86 5.57
CA ILE A 46 2.97 -4.01 4.67
C ILE A 46 4.26 -4.76 4.98
N GLU A 47 5.36 -4.06 5.29
CA GLU A 47 6.63 -4.66 5.68
C GLU A 47 6.56 -5.47 6.98
N SER A 48 5.76 -5.01 7.95
CA SER A 48 5.61 -5.67 9.26
C SER A 48 4.47 -6.67 9.33
N ALA A 49 3.67 -6.79 8.27
CA ALA A 49 2.53 -7.69 8.21
C ALA A 49 2.97 -9.13 7.89
N ASP A 50 2.23 -10.09 8.44
CA ASP A 50 2.46 -11.50 8.16
C ASP A 50 2.05 -11.86 6.72
N THR A 51 2.84 -12.72 6.07
CA THR A 51 2.62 -13.12 4.67
C THR A 51 1.26 -13.76 4.44
N GLU A 52 0.75 -14.59 5.37
CA GLU A 52 -0.58 -15.21 5.22
C GLU A 52 -1.69 -14.17 5.33
N TYR A 53 -1.50 -13.15 6.16
CA TYR A 53 -2.40 -12.00 6.17
C TYR A 53 -2.39 -11.25 4.84
N LEU A 54 -1.21 -10.92 4.31
CA LEU A 54 -1.07 -10.18 3.07
C LEU A 54 -1.70 -10.93 1.89
N LYS A 55 -1.56 -12.25 1.83
CA LYS A 55 -2.26 -13.09 0.84
C LYS A 55 -3.77 -13.01 0.99
N ARG A 56 -4.29 -13.14 2.22
CA ARG A 56 -5.73 -13.12 2.47
C ARG A 56 -6.37 -11.77 2.13
N GLU A 57 -5.70 -10.67 2.48
CA GLU A 57 -6.20 -9.32 2.25
C GLU A 57 -5.73 -8.71 0.93
N TYR A 58 -5.01 -9.47 0.10
CA TYR A 58 -4.41 -9.00 -1.15
C TYR A 58 -5.36 -8.14 -1.97
N GLY A 59 -6.54 -8.68 -2.30
CA GLY A 59 -7.53 -7.99 -3.13
C GLY A 59 -7.97 -6.66 -2.54
N ASN A 60 -8.10 -6.57 -1.21
CA ASN A 60 -8.46 -5.32 -0.56
C ASN A 60 -7.31 -4.30 -0.60
N ILE A 61 -6.09 -4.74 -0.30
CA ILE A 61 -4.91 -3.86 -0.26
C ILE A 61 -4.58 -3.35 -1.68
N ILE A 62 -4.59 -4.23 -2.69
CA ILE A 62 -4.21 -3.86 -4.06
C ILE A 62 -5.19 -2.89 -4.70
N GLU A 63 -6.50 -3.05 -4.49
CA GLU A 63 -7.53 -2.12 -4.99
C GLU A 63 -7.29 -0.70 -4.48
N HIS A 64 -6.97 -0.56 -3.21
CA HIS A 64 -6.69 0.75 -2.66
C HIS A 64 -5.33 1.31 -3.12
N LEU A 65 -4.30 0.48 -3.26
CA LEU A 65 -3.02 0.90 -3.83
C LEU A 65 -3.19 1.39 -5.27
N LYS A 66 -3.97 0.69 -6.10
CA LYS A 66 -4.33 1.10 -7.46
C LYS A 66 -5.00 2.48 -7.46
N HIS A 67 -5.97 2.68 -6.57
CA HIS A 67 -6.63 3.98 -6.42
C HIS A 67 -5.65 5.09 -6.01
N ALA A 68 -4.82 4.85 -4.99
CA ALA A 68 -3.83 5.80 -4.48
C ALA A 68 -2.80 6.19 -5.56
N ILE A 69 -2.33 5.21 -6.34
CA ILE A 69 -1.41 5.42 -7.47
C ILE A 69 -2.09 6.28 -8.54
N THR A 70 -3.36 6.03 -8.85
CA THR A 70 -4.11 6.75 -9.88
C THR A 70 -4.35 8.23 -9.52
N VAL A 71 -4.65 8.53 -8.25
CA VAL A 71 -4.90 9.90 -7.77
C VAL A 71 -3.62 10.64 -7.37
N CYS A 72 -2.50 9.94 -7.23
CA CYS A 72 -1.21 10.58 -6.95
C CYS A 72 -0.84 11.51 -8.12
N PRO A 73 -0.41 12.76 -7.85
CA PRO A 73 0.04 13.66 -8.89
C PRO A 73 1.12 13.00 -9.74
N ARG A 74 0.92 12.95 -11.06
CA ARG A 74 1.85 12.40 -12.05
C ARG A 74 3.05 13.33 -12.30
N THR A 75 3.46 14.08 -11.28
CA THR A 75 4.65 14.92 -11.33
C THR A 75 5.88 14.01 -11.20
N PHE A 76 6.79 14.14 -12.16
CA PHE A 76 8.05 13.41 -12.18
C PHE A 76 8.74 13.45 -10.81
N LYS A 77 9.06 12.27 -10.25
CA LYS A 77 9.73 12.07 -8.94
C LYS A 77 8.91 12.42 -7.69
N ASP A 78 7.58 12.29 -7.72
CA ASP A 78 6.82 12.35 -6.47
C ASP A 78 7.25 11.20 -5.53
N PRO A 79 7.78 11.49 -4.33
CA PRO A 79 8.24 10.46 -3.40
C PRO A 79 7.10 9.54 -2.92
N ARG A 80 5.84 9.99 -2.98
CA ARG A 80 4.68 9.17 -2.64
C ARG A 80 4.49 8.05 -3.63
N LEU A 81 4.68 8.33 -4.92
CA LEU A 81 4.55 7.32 -5.97
C LEU A 81 5.60 6.22 -5.79
N LEU A 82 6.86 6.58 -5.48
CA LEU A 82 7.91 5.61 -5.17
C LEU A 82 7.53 4.70 -3.99
N LEU A 83 7.00 5.30 -2.92
CA LEU A 83 6.56 4.56 -1.73
C LEU A 83 5.37 3.64 -2.05
N LEU A 84 4.39 4.08 -2.84
CA LEU A 84 3.26 3.24 -3.26
C LEU A 84 3.71 2.06 -4.13
N LEU A 85 4.67 2.28 -5.01
CA LEU A 85 5.26 1.21 -5.82
C LEU A 85 6.04 0.22 -4.97
N HIS A 86 6.71 0.69 -3.93
CA HIS A 86 7.37 -0.19 -2.97
C HIS A 86 6.35 -1.06 -2.23
N CYS A 87 5.20 -0.50 -1.81
CA CYS A 87 4.09 -1.27 -1.24
C CYS A 87 3.62 -2.37 -2.20
N VAL A 88 3.44 -2.04 -3.49
CA VAL A 88 3.07 -3.02 -4.52
C VAL A 88 4.12 -4.12 -4.61
N MET A 89 5.41 -3.79 -4.68
CA MET A 89 6.48 -4.80 -4.75
C MET A 89 6.48 -5.76 -3.56
N LEU A 90 6.31 -5.25 -2.35
CA LEU A 90 6.22 -6.06 -1.13
C LEU A 90 5.01 -7.01 -1.19
N LEU A 91 3.87 -6.49 -1.65
CA LEU A 91 2.65 -7.27 -1.80
C LEU A 91 2.82 -8.39 -2.84
N VAL A 92 3.45 -8.09 -3.98
CA VAL A 92 3.79 -9.09 -5.02
C VAL A 92 4.71 -10.17 -4.49
N ASN A 93 5.69 -9.82 -3.66
CA ASN A 93 6.58 -10.80 -3.03
C ASN A 93 5.81 -11.74 -2.08
N ALA A 94 4.75 -11.25 -1.43
CA ALA A 94 3.92 -12.06 -0.54
C ALA A 94 2.97 -13.01 -1.30
N VAL A 95 2.36 -12.54 -2.40
CA VAL A 95 1.31 -13.30 -3.12
C VAL A 95 1.80 -14.06 -4.35
N GLY A 96 2.96 -13.70 -4.88
CA GLY A 96 3.53 -14.26 -6.10
C GLY A 96 3.10 -13.53 -7.37
N LYS A 97 3.92 -13.64 -8.41
CA LYS A 97 3.79 -12.89 -9.67
C LYS A 97 2.52 -13.25 -10.46
N GLU A 98 2.08 -14.50 -10.38
CA GLU A 98 0.87 -14.95 -11.11
C GLU A 98 -0.39 -14.27 -10.59
N ALA A 99 -0.51 -14.08 -9.26
CA ALA A 99 -1.64 -13.40 -8.65
C ALA A 99 -1.68 -11.89 -8.99
N PHE A 100 -0.52 -11.28 -9.28
CA PHE A 100 -0.41 -9.85 -9.59
C PHE A 100 -0.55 -9.53 -11.08
N LYS A 101 -0.54 -10.53 -11.96
CA LYS A 101 -0.41 -10.32 -13.40
C LYS A 101 -1.48 -9.40 -14.00
N GLU A 102 -2.72 -9.51 -13.54
CA GLU A 102 -3.83 -8.67 -14.01
C GLU A 102 -3.73 -7.25 -13.47
N ASP A 103 -3.46 -7.09 -12.16
CA ASP A 103 -3.28 -5.78 -11.52
C ASP A 103 -2.10 -4.99 -12.09
N ALA A 104 -1.07 -5.69 -12.56
CA ALA A 104 0.07 -5.08 -13.23
C ALA A 104 -0.35 -4.27 -14.47
N LEU A 105 -1.37 -4.72 -15.22
CA LEU A 105 -1.85 -4.03 -16.42
C LEU A 105 -2.48 -2.67 -16.12
N GLU A 106 -2.99 -2.48 -14.90
CA GLU A 106 -3.56 -1.21 -14.43
C GLU A 106 -2.48 -0.27 -13.88
N ILE A 107 -1.44 -0.81 -13.24
CA ILE A 107 -0.39 -0.03 -12.57
C ILE A 107 0.71 0.41 -13.55
N LEU A 108 1.08 -0.44 -14.52
CA LEU A 108 2.17 -0.17 -15.47
C LEU A 108 1.98 1.11 -16.32
N PRO A 109 0.77 1.44 -16.82
CA PRO A 109 0.58 2.69 -17.56
C PRO A 109 0.89 3.94 -16.72
N VAL A 110 0.46 3.95 -15.44
CA VAL A 110 0.71 5.07 -14.53
C VAL A 110 2.22 5.24 -14.27
N LEU A 111 2.94 4.12 -14.18
CA LEU A 111 4.40 4.11 -14.09
C LEU A 111 5.07 4.73 -15.32
N CYS A 112 4.68 4.30 -16.52
CA CYS A 112 5.23 4.81 -17.77
C CYS A 112 5.00 6.32 -17.94
N GLU A 113 3.85 6.82 -17.51
CA GLU A 113 3.56 8.26 -17.57
C GLU A 113 4.35 9.08 -16.54
N ALA A 114 4.52 8.55 -15.33
CA ALA A 114 5.27 9.24 -14.27
C ALA A 114 6.79 9.15 -14.45
N TYR A 115 7.28 8.13 -15.17
CA TYR A 115 8.69 7.88 -15.46
C TYR A 115 8.92 7.58 -16.96
N PRO A 116 8.70 8.55 -17.86
CA PRO A 116 8.73 8.32 -19.32
C PRO A 116 10.13 8.08 -19.92
N LEU A 117 11.17 7.97 -19.10
CA LEU A 117 12.57 7.82 -19.51
C LEU A 117 13.26 6.59 -18.87
N LEU A 118 12.49 5.68 -18.25
CA LEU A 118 12.92 4.28 -18.04
C LEU A 118 12.67 3.49 -19.33
#